data_AF-A0A721U341-F1
#
_entry.id   AF-A0A721U341-F1
#
_cell.length_a   1.000
_cell.length_b   1.000
_cell.length_c   1.000
_cell.angle_alpha   90.00
_cell.angle_beta   90.00
_cell.angle_gamma   90.00
#
_symmetry.space_group_name_H-M   'P 1'
#
loop_
_entity.id
_entity.type
_entity.pdbx_description
1 polymer ?
#
loop_
_entity_poly.entity_id
_entity_poly.type
_entity_poly.pdbx_seq_one_letter_code
_entity_poly.pdbx_strand_id
1 'polypeptide(L)' 'EFTVKRLLLTPRPALQAMNPDFPSLYPDPETLQIFGVVTAFIHKTRRAD' A
#
# COMPACT_ATOMS: atom_id res chain seq x y z
N GLU A 1 -5.83 3.68 -10.80
CA GLU A 1 -5.63 4.35 -9.49
C GLU A 1 -4.21 4.06 -9.00
N PHE A 2 -3.58 4.97 -8.26
CA PHE A 2 -2.30 4.75 -7.60
C PHE A 2 -2.51 4.68 -6.09
N THR A 3 -1.89 3.71 -5.40
CA THR A 3 -2.06 3.51 -3.96
C THR A 3 -0.82 2.94 -3.29
N VAL A 4 -0.67 3.20 -1.99
CA VAL A 4 0.36 2.60 -1.13
C VAL A 4 -0.33 1.68 -0.14
N LYS A 5 -0.04 0.38 -0.21
CA LYS A 5 -0.62 -0.68 0.63
C LYS A 5 0.45 -1.74 0.89
N ARG A 6 0.22 -2.58 1.90
CA ARG A 6 1.07 -3.76 2.12
C ARG A 6 0.70 -4.84 1.10
N LEU A 7 1.68 -5.34 0.37
CA LEU A 7 1.50 -6.49 -0.53
C LEU A 7 1.52 -7.79 0.29
N LEU A 8 0.46 -8.58 0.18
CA LEU A 8 0.39 -9.95 0.69
C LEU A 8 0.50 -10.91 -0.49
N LEU A 9 1.18 -12.04 -0.31
CA LEU A 9 1.36 -13.06 -1.36
C LEU A 9 0.64 -14.38 -1.05
N THR A 10 0.39 -14.65 0.23
CA THR A 10 -0.22 -15.90 0.72
C THR A 10 -1.51 -15.60 1.48
N PRO A 11 -2.60 -16.37 1.28
CA PRO A 11 -2.74 -17.49 0.35
C PRO A 11 -2.89 -17.07 -1.13
N ARG A 12 -3.16 -15.79 -1.39
CA ARG A 12 -3.21 -15.20 -2.73
C ARG A 12 -2.77 -13.73 -2.70
N PRO A 13 -2.34 -13.15 -3.83
CA PRO A 13 -1.97 -11.74 -3.91
C PRO A 13 -3.10 -10.81 -3.43
N ALA A 14 -2.78 -9.88 -2.53
CA ALA A 14 -3.71 -8.88 -2.03
C ALA A 14 -3.00 -7.60 -1.62
N LEU A 15 -3.72 -6.48 -1.67
CA LEU A 15 -3.27 -5.19 -1.16
C LEU A 15 -4.00 -4.87 0.15
N GLN A 16 -3.29 -4.96 1.27
CA GLN A 16 -3.83 -4.73 2.62
C GLN A 16 -3.63 -3.27 3.04
N ALA A 17 -4.69 -2.63 3.51
CA ALA A 17 -4.61 -1.33 4.19
C ALA A 17 -4.05 -1.50 5.61
N MET A 18 -3.27 -0.53 6.09
CA MET A 18 -2.80 -0.50 7.49
C MET A 18 -3.78 0.23 8.42
N ASN A 19 -5.06 0.25 8.06
CA ASN A 19 -6.18 0.73 8.87
C ASN A 19 -7.24 -0.40 8.92
N PRO A 20 -7.65 -0.87 10.12
CA PRO A 20 -8.67 -1.92 10.28
C PRO A 20 -10.02 -1.63 9.63
N ASP A 21 -10.39 -0.36 9.46
CA ASP A 21 -11.68 0.03 8.88
C ASP A 21 -11.76 -0.26 7.37
N PHE A 22 -10.63 -0.61 6.74
CA PHE A 22 -10.53 -0.83 5.31
C PHE A 22 -10.20 -2.29 4.99
N PRO A 23 -11.01 -2.98 4.17
CA PRO A 23 -10.75 -4.37 3.82
C PRO A 23 -9.52 -4.53 2.92
N SER A 24 -9.00 -5.75 2.84
CA SER A 24 -7.97 -6.10 1.85
C SER A 24 -8.55 -6.14 0.45
N LEU A 25 -7.82 -5.57 -0.51
CA LEU A 25 -8.21 -5.55 -1.91
C LEU A 25 -7.58 -6.71 -2.67
N TYR A 26 -8.34 -7.29 -3.60
CA TYR A 26 -7.92 -8.38 -4.46
C TYR A 26 -8.01 -7.91 -5.92
N PRO A 27 -7.02 -7.13 -6.40
CA PRO A 27 -7.02 -6.65 -7.78
C PRO A 27 -6.79 -7.81 -8.77
N ASP A 28 -7.24 -7.62 -10.00
CA ASP A 28 -6.90 -8.51 -11.11
C ASP A 28 -5.38 -8.48 -11.36
N PRO A 29 -4.67 -9.62 -11.26
CA PRO A 29 -3.23 -9.70 -11.47
C PRO A 29 -2.74 -9.12 -12.80
N GLU A 30 -3.53 -9.23 -13.88
CA GLU A 30 -3.14 -8.74 -15.21
C GLU A 30 -3.15 -7.20 -15.30
N THR A 31 -3.83 -6.55 -14.36
CA THR A 31 -3.95 -5.08 -14.30
C THR A 31 -3.13 -4.46 -13.17
N LEU A 32 -2.67 -5.27 -12.21
CA LEU A 32 -1.89 -4.80 -11.07
C LEU A 32 -0.45 -4.49 -11.50
N GLN A 33 -0.04 -3.23 -11.30
CA GLN A 33 1.34 -2.81 -11.51
C GLN A 33 1.97 -2.39 -10.18
N ILE A 34 3.14 -2.99 -9.87
CA ILE A 34 3.95 -2.65 -8.71
C ILE A 34 5.06 -1.70 -9.17
N PHE A 35 4.99 -0.44 -8.76
CA PHE A 35 5.95 0.59 -9.15
C PHE A 35 7.19 0.66 -8.26
N GLY A 36 7.15 0.07 -7.07
CA GLY A 36 8.28 0.06 -6.15
C GLY A 36 7.91 -0.40 -4.74
N VAL A 37 8.91 -0.50 -3.89
CA VAL A 37 8.78 -0.86 -2.47
C VAL A 37 9.08 0.37 -1.63
N VAL A 38 8.21 0.69 -0.67
CA VAL A 38 8.48 1.75 0.30
C VAL A 38 9.51 1.24 1.30
N THR A 39 10.65 1.93 1.40
CA THR A 39 11.75 1.57 2.30
C THR A 39 11.76 2.40 3.58
N ALA A 40 11.25 3.64 3.53
CA ALA A 40 11.17 4.54 4.66
C ALA A 40 10.00 5.53 4.50
N PHE A 41 9.48 6.02 5.62
CA PHE A 41 8.51 7.12 5.66
C PHE A 41 9.15 8.32 6.37
N ILE A 42 9.21 9.47 5.69
CA ILE A 42 9.69 10.71 6.27
C ILE A 42 8.49 11.60 6.54
N HIS A 43 8.19 11.83 7.82
CA HIS A 43 7.21 12.81 8.23
C HIS A 43 7.88 14.17 8.30
N LYS A 44 7.27 15.21 7.72
CA LYS A 44 7.74 16.58 7.93
C LYS A 44 7.65 16.90 9.42
N THR A 45 8.75 17.38 10.01
CA THR A 45 8.74 17.97 11.34
C THR A 45 8.09 19.36 11.25
N ARG A 46 7.57 19.88 12.37
CA ARG A 46 6.76 21.11 12.43
C ARG A 46 7.35 22.24 11.57
N ARG A 47 6.48 22.91 10.81
CA ARG A 47 6.80 24.14 10.08
C ARG A 47 7.18 25.19 11.13
N ALA A 48 8.40 25.70 11.11
CA ALA A 48 8.66 27.01 11.68
C ALA A 48 8.01 28.00 10.72
N ASP A 49 7.00 28.72 11.20
CA ASP A 49 6.50 29.91 10.52
C ASP A 49 7.57 31.00 10.48
#